data_AF-A0A1V5CNI6-F1
#
_entry.id   AF-A0A1V5CNI6-F1
#
_cell.length_a   1.000
_cell.length_b   1.000
_cell.length_c   1.000
_cell.angle_alpha   90.00
_cell.angle_beta   90.00
_cell.angle_gamma   90.00
#
_symmetry.space_group_name_H-M   'P 1'
#
loop_
_entity.id
_entity.type
_entity.pdbx_description
1 polymer ?
#
loop_
_entity_poly.entity_id
_entity_poly.type
_entity_poly.pdbx_seq_one_letter_code
_entity_poly.pdbx_strand_id
1 'polypeptide(L)'
;MKAYLDIETDRTGNICVIGLSIENNGFMQWYGKNIDIYSVEQELAHVKTIVTFNGDCFDLPQIKKHLYVDLKENRISRDLFKEKKKLGIKGGLKDLEKMFGITRRTEGINGYKAVWLWERYKNRGNIDALNLLLEYNKEDVLNLITLEKILDGLRRETV
;
A
#
# COMPACT_ATOMS: atom_id res chain seq x y z
N MET A 1 -9.76 15.08 0.39
CA MET A 1 -9.65 13.76 1.04
C MET A 1 -8.47 13.05 0.44
N LYS A 2 -7.72 12.35 1.30
CA LYS A 2 -6.63 11.46 0.92
C LYS A 2 -7.10 10.02 0.92
N ALA A 3 -6.48 9.22 0.06
CA ALA A 3 -6.51 7.77 0.16
C ALA A 3 -5.10 7.24 0.34
N TYR A 4 -4.95 6.14 1.07
CA TYR A 4 -3.71 5.43 1.30
C TYR A 4 -3.83 4.09 0.59
N LEU A 5 -2.84 3.75 -0.22
CA LEU A 5 -2.92 2.65 -1.18
C LEU A 5 -1.64 1.83 -1.14
N ASP A 6 -1.80 0.51 -1.18
CA ASP A 6 -0.74 -0.47 -1.35
C ASP A 6 -1.27 -1.69 -2.10
N ILE A 7 -0.44 -2.33 -2.92
CA ILE A 7 -0.79 -3.55 -3.67
C ILE A 7 0.16 -4.71 -3.38
N GLU A 8 -0.36 -5.93 -3.55
CA GLU A 8 0.45 -7.14 -3.63
C GLU A 8 0.41 -7.72 -5.03
N THR A 9 1.50 -8.36 -5.44
CA THR A 9 1.58 -9.05 -6.73
C THR A 9 1.86 -10.53 -6.58
N ASP A 10 1.42 -11.32 -7.55
CA ASP A 10 1.82 -12.71 -7.69
C ASP A 10 3.21 -12.84 -8.31
N ARG A 11 3.72 -14.06 -8.41
CA ARG A 11 5.07 -14.32 -8.95
C ARG A 11 5.28 -13.89 -10.41
N THR A 12 4.19 -13.62 -11.14
CA THR A 12 4.22 -13.14 -12.53
C THR A 12 4.00 -11.63 -12.65
N GLY A 13 3.83 -10.95 -11.50
CA GLY A 13 3.60 -9.51 -11.42
C GLY A 13 2.14 -9.10 -11.59
N ASN A 14 1.18 -10.03 -11.60
CA ASN A 14 -0.24 -9.65 -11.59
C ASN A 14 -0.65 -9.19 -10.20
N ILE A 15 -1.50 -8.17 -10.11
CA ILE A 15 -2.06 -7.69 -8.84
C ILE A 15 -2.95 -8.79 -8.24
N CYS A 16 -2.66 -9.16 -7.00
CA CYS A 16 -3.42 -10.18 -6.27
C CYS A 16 -4.12 -9.64 -5.02
N VAL A 17 -3.68 -8.50 -4.49
CA VAL A 17 -4.36 -7.76 -3.40
C VAL A 17 -4.28 -6.27 -3.70
N ILE A 18 -5.35 -5.53 -3.42
CA ILE A 18 -5.38 -4.07 -3.34
C ILE A 18 -5.92 -3.70 -1.98
N GLY A 19 -5.15 -2.95 -1.21
CA GLY A 19 -5.57 -2.34 0.04
C GLY A 19 -5.76 -0.84 -0.13
N LEU A 20 -6.85 -0.31 0.41
CA LEU A 20 -7.20 1.10 0.30
C LEU A 20 -7.75 1.61 1.63
N SER A 21 -7.24 2.72 2.14
CA SER A 21 -7.87 3.43 3.26
C SER A 21 -8.20 4.85 2.84
N ILE A 22 -9.44 5.27 3.01
CA ILE A 22 -9.89 6.62 2.66
C ILE A 22 -10.19 7.40 3.94
N GLU A 23 -9.75 8.65 4.00
CA GLU A 23 -10.12 9.57 5.09
C GLU A 23 -11.65 9.61 5.23
N ASN A 24 -12.15 9.28 6.43
CA ASN A 24 -13.57 9.22 6.81
C ASN A 24 -14.39 8.05 6.26
N ASN A 25 -13.86 7.21 5.36
CA ASN A 25 -14.57 6.02 4.85
C ASN A 25 -13.96 4.69 5.36
N GLY A 26 -12.75 4.73 5.93
CA GLY A 26 -12.11 3.57 6.54
C GLY A 26 -11.30 2.72 5.56
N PHE A 27 -11.00 1.49 5.98
CA PHE A 27 -10.16 0.54 5.23
C PHE A 27 -11.00 -0.45 4.43
N MET A 28 -10.55 -0.71 3.21
CA MET A 28 -11.14 -1.62 2.24
C MET A 28 -10.03 -2.46 1.60
N GLN A 29 -10.37 -3.68 1.21
CA GLN A 29 -9.42 -4.61 0.62
C GLN A 29 -10.10 -5.54 -0.36
N TRP A 30 -9.47 -5.73 -1.52
CA TRP A 30 -9.90 -6.68 -2.55
C TRP A 30 -8.76 -7.62 -2.88
N TYR A 31 -9.07 -8.87 -3.20
CA TYR A 31 -8.06 -9.86 -3.55
C TYR A 31 -8.56 -10.87 -4.60
N GLY A 32 -7.63 -11.41 -5.38
CA GLY A 32 -7.91 -12.40 -6.42
C GLY A 32 -8.99 -11.95 -7.41
N LYS A 33 -10.00 -12.81 -7.60
CA LYS A 33 -11.11 -12.54 -8.54
C LYS A 33 -12.06 -11.42 -8.09
N ASN A 34 -11.96 -10.98 -6.84
CA ASN A 34 -12.79 -9.89 -6.30
C ASN A 34 -12.18 -8.51 -6.56
N ILE A 35 -10.99 -8.43 -7.17
CA ILE A 35 -10.41 -7.16 -7.59
C ILE A 35 -11.22 -6.63 -8.76
N ASP A 36 -12.02 -5.60 -8.47
CA ASP A 36 -12.80 -4.86 -9.45
C ASP A 36 -12.34 -3.40 -9.46
N ILE A 37 -11.77 -2.97 -10.59
CA ILE A 37 -11.26 -1.61 -10.73
C ILE A 37 -12.39 -0.58 -10.72
N TYR A 38 -13.62 -0.93 -11.14
CA TYR A 38 -14.74 -0.01 -11.08
C TYR A 38 -15.10 0.33 -9.64
N SER A 39 -15.17 -0.68 -8.77
CA SER A 39 -15.36 -0.50 -7.33
C SER A 39 -14.24 0.37 -6.73
N VAL A 40 -12.98 0.12 -7.07
CA VAL A 40 -11.85 0.92 -6.56
C VAL A 40 -11.93 2.39 -7.02
N GLU A 41 -12.22 2.65 -8.30
CA GLU A 41 -12.36 4.01 -8.83
C GLU A 41 -13.55 4.76 -8.23
N GLN A 42 -14.67 4.07 -7.97
CA GLN A 42 -15.84 4.66 -7.30
C GLN A 42 -15.50 5.17 -5.91
N GLU A 43 -14.79 4.38 -5.11
CA GLU A 43 -14.31 4.80 -3.79
C GLU A 43 -13.36 6.01 -3.89
N LEU A 44 -12.55 6.05 -4.94
CA LEU A 44 -11.63 7.14 -5.22
C LEU A 44 -12.26 8.37 -5.88
N ALA A 45 -13.58 8.41 -6.13
CA ALA A 45 -14.25 9.47 -6.90
C ALA A 45 -14.06 10.88 -6.31
N HIS A 46 -13.95 11.00 -4.99
CA HIS A 46 -13.78 12.28 -4.29
C HIS A 46 -12.37 12.45 -3.67
N VAL A 47 -11.47 11.51 -3.95
CA VAL A 47 -10.09 11.54 -3.46
C VAL A 47 -9.27 12.47 -4.34
N LYS A 48 -8.56 13.42 -3.72
CA LYS A 48 -7.69 14.38 -4.41
C LYS A 48 -6.22 13.98 -4.37
N THR A 49 -5.85 13.17 -3.38
CA THR A 49 -4.46 12.77 -3.15
C THR A 49 -4.40 11.29 -2.81
N ILE A 50 -3.54 10.57 -3.51
CA ILE A 50 -3.21 9.18 -3.20
C ILE A 50 -1.83 9.16 -2.53
N VAL A 51 -1.79 8.61 -1.32
CA VAL A 51 -0.59 8.43 -0.52
C VAL A 51 -0.13 6.98 -0.66
N THR A 52 1.14 6.79 -0.99
CA THR A 52 1.77 5.47 -1.16
C THR A 52 3.17 5.46 -0.56
N PHE A 53 3.79 4.28 -0.46
CA PHE A 53 5.22 4.16 -0.19
C PHE A 53 5.93 3.53 -1.39
N ASN A 54 6.71 4.32 -2.13
CA ASN A 54 7.35 3.92 -3.40
C ASN A 54 6.35 3.57 -4.52
N GLY A 55 5.09 3.98 -4.39
CA GLY A 55 4.03 3.64 -5.34
C GLY A 55 4.12 4.35 -6.68
N ASP A 56 4.84 5.47 -6.75
CA ASP A 56 5.12 6.12 -8.05
C ASP A 56 5.98 5.26 -8.97
N CYS A 57 6.82 4.39 -8.39
CA CYS A 57 7.74 3.51 -9.11
C CYS A 57 7.20 2.09 -9.26
N PHE A 58 6.20 1.68 -8.47
CA PHE A 58 5.71 0.31 -8.47
C PHE A 58 4.18 0.24 -8.55
N ASP A 59 3.46 0.60 -7.50
CA ASP A 59 2.01 0.39 -7.35
C ASP A 59 1.19 1.04 -8.47
N LEU A 60 1.39 2.33 -8.70
CA LEU A 60 0.62 3.09 -9.68
C LEU A 60 0.92 2.63 -11.13
N PRO A 61 2.20 2.39 -11.52
CA PRO A 61 2.49 1.71 -12.79
C PRO A 61 1.86 0.32 -12.94
N GLN A 62 1.84 -0.51 -11.89
CA GLN A 62 1.22 -1.83 -11.94
C GLN A 62 -0.29 -1.74 -12.12
N ILE A 63 -0.96 -0.84 -11.39
CA ILE A 63 -2.40 -0.60 -11.53
C ILE A 63 -2.72 -0.13 -12.96
N LYS A 64 -1.95 0.83 -13.49
CA LYS A 64 -2.13 1.28 -14.87
C LYS A 64 -1.95 0.16 -15.89
N LYS A 65 -0.96 -0.69 -15.70
CA LYS A 65 -0.65 -1.80 -16.61
C LYS A 65 -1.69 -2.92 -16.56
N HIS A 66 -2.11 -3.31 -15.36
CA HIS A 66 -2.93 -4.51 -15.15
C HIS A 66 -4.43 -4.23 -15.07
N LEU A 67 -4.81 -3.02 -14.67
CA LEU A 67 -6.21 -2.60 -14.51
C LEU A 67 -6.61 -1.50 -15.50
N TYR A 68 -5.69 -1.06 -16.37
CA TYR A 68 -5.93 -0.09 -17.44
C TYR A 68 -6.48 1.27 -16.96
N VAL A 69 -6.18 1.64 -15.72
CA VAL A 69 -6.59 2.91 -15.11
C VAL A 69 -5.36 3.68 -14.62
N ASP A 70 -5.22 4.93 -15.04
CA ASP A 70 -4.19 5.83 -14.52
C ASP A 70 -4.73 6.65 -13.34
N LEU A 71 -4.48 6.16 -12.12
CA LEU A 71 -4.95 6.84 -10.91
C LEU A 71 -4.39 8.27 -10.75
N LYS A 72 -3.27 8.60 -11.42
CA LYS A 72 -2.64 9.93 -11.37
C LYS A 72 -3.24 10.92 -12.36
N GLU A 73 -4.10 10.48 -13.28
CA GLU A 73 -4.72 11.38 -14.26
C GLU A 73 -5.54 12.48 -13.58
N ASN A 74 -6.27 12.12 -12.52
CA ASN A 74 -7.20 13.01 -11.83
C ASN A 74 -6.79 13.34 -10.39
N ARG A 75 -5.64 12.84 -9.91
CA ARG A 75 -5.27 12.87 -8.48
C ARG A 75 -3.79 13.17 -8.31
N ILE A 76 -3.47 13.85 -7.22
CA ILE A 76 -2.08 14.11 -6.81
C ILE A 76 -1.50 12.83 -6.22
N SER A 77 -0.32 12.41 -6.69
CA SER A 77 0.45 11.36 -6.03
C SER A 77 1.34 11.95 -4.94
N ARG A 78 1.24 11.41 -3.72
CA ARG A 78 2.11 11.70 -2.59
C ARG A 78 2.86 10.43 -2.20
N ASP A 79 4.12 10.34 -2.60
CA ASP A 79 4.97 9.18 -2.32
C ASP A 79 5.88 9.43 -1.10
N LEU A 80 5.60 8.74 0.01
CA LEU A 80 6.34 8.89 1.26
C LEU A 80 7.79 8.41 1.15
N PHE A 81 8.11 7.50 0.21
CA PHE A 81 9.49 7.09 -0.04
C PHE A 81 10.33 8.23 -0.62
N LYS A 82 9.73 9.11 -1.43
CA LYS A 82 10.40 10.32 -1.93
C LYS A 82 10.52 11.37 -0.85
N GLU A 83 9.51 11.53 -0.01
CA GLU A 83 9.55 12.50 1.10
C GLU A 83 10.62 12.15 2.13
N LYS A 84 10.68 10.88 2.58
CA LYS A 84 11.71 10.45 3.54
C LYS A 84 13.13 10.58 2.98
N LYS A 85 13.32 10.46 1.66
CA LYS A 85 14.62 10.74 1.00
C LYS A 85 15.02 12.22 1.14
N LYS A 86 14.08 13.16 1.01
CA LYS A 86 14.34 14.60 1.18
C LYS A 86 14.77 14.93 2.62
N LEU A 87 14.30 14.15 3.59
CA LEU A 87 14.69 14.23 5.00
C LEU A 87 15.97 13.45 5.34
N GLY A 88 16.65 12.85 4.36
CA GLY A 88 17.87 12.07 4.60
C GLY A 88 17.66 10.70 5.26
N ILE A 89 16.41 10.22 5.39
CA ILE A 89 16.07 8.97 6.07
C ILE A 89 16.30 7.76 5.13
N LYS A 90 17.01 6.75 5.64
CA LYS A 90 17.32 5.51 4.92
C LYS A 90 16.34 4.38 5.32
N GLY A 91 16.25 3.35 4.48
CA GLY A 91 15.38 2.19 4.70
C GLY A 91 14.08 2.20 3.89
N GLY A 92 13.42 1.04 3.85
CA GLY A 92 12.07 0.84 3.31
C GLY A 92 10.97 1.07 4.35
N LEU A 93 9.72 0.81 3.99
CA LEU A 93 8.55 1.07 4.86
C LEU A 93 8.74 0.48 6.26
N LYS A 94 9.14 -0.79 6.32
CA LYS A 94 9.34 -1.54 7.57
C LYS A 94 10.47 -1.02 8.43
N ASP A 95 11.54 -0.57 7.80
CA ASP A 95 12.65 0.02 8.52
C ASP A 95 12.19 1.31 9.21
N LEU A 96 11.35 2.10 8.53
CA LEU A 96 10.79 3.34 9.07
C LEU A 96 9.75 3.05 10.15
N GLU A 97 8.86 2.09 9.95
CA GLU A 97 7.90 1.65 10.97
C GLU A 97 8.62 1.26 12.26
N LYS A 98 9.65 0.42 12.15
CA LYS A 98 10.48 0.03 13.29
C LYS A 98 11.21 1.21 13.93
N MET A 99 11.80 2.08 13.11
CA MET A 99 12.50 3.29 13.57
C MET A 99 11.60 4.21 14.38
N PHE A 100 10.31 4.30 14.01
CA PHE A 100 9.33 5.16 14.64
C PHE A 100 8.40 4.44 15.64
N GLY A 101 8.66 3.18 15.97
CA GLY A 101 7.89 2.43 16.95
C GLY A 101 6.47 2.04 16.49
N ILE A 102 6.22 2.00 15.18
CA ILE A 102 4.98 1.49 14.60
C ILE A 102 5.04 -0.04 14.63
N THR A 103 4.16 -0.65 15.42
CA THR A 103 4.14 -2.11 15.62
C THR A 103 3.39 -2.84 14.52
N ARG A 104 3.81 -4.09 14.25
CA ARG A 104 3.20 -5.00 13.28
C ARG A 104 2.94 -6.36 13.90
N ARG A 105 1.81 -6.96 13.57
CA ARG A 105 1.51 -8.38 13.75
C ARG A 105 2.23 -9.24 12.72
N THR A 106 2.53 -8.66 11.55
CA THR A 106 3.21 -9.35 10.45
C THR A 106 4.73 -9.14 10.44
N GLU A 107 5.32 -8.86 11.60
CA GLU A 107 6.76 -8.69 11.77
C GLU A 107 7.55 -9.86 11.17
N GLY A 108 8.61 -9.55 10.41
CA GLY A 108 9.44 -10.55 9.73
C GLY A 108 8.88 -11.07 8.39
N ILE A 109 7.68 -10.65 7.97
CA ILE A 109 7.21 -10.86 6.59
C ILE A 109 7.84 -9.79 5.69
N ASN A 110 8.30 -10.15 4.50
CA ASN A 110 8.82 -9.24 3.47
C ASN A 110 8.04 -9.44 2.16
N GLY A 111 8.29 -8.59 1.15
CA GLY A 111 7.57 -8.69 -0.14
C GLY A 111 7.75 -10.05 -0.82
N TYR A 112 8.92 -10.69 -0.69
CA TYR A 112 9.11 -12.05 -1.19
C TYR A 112 8.20 -13.07 -0.50
N LYS A 113 8.05 -12.95 0.83
CA LYS A 113 7.16 -13.81 1.60
C LYS A 113 5.69 -13.52 1.30
N ALA A 114 5.31 -12.27 1.01
CA ALA A 114 3.96 -11.92 0.55
C ALA A 114 3.59 -12.66 -0.76
N VAL A 115 4.48 -12.64 -1.76
CA VAL A 115 4.32 -13.43 -3.00
C VAL A 115 4.14 -14.93 -2.69
N TRP A 116 4.96 -15.47 -1.78
CA TRP A 116 4.87 -16.89 -1.40
C TRP A 116 3.55 -17.23 -0.68
N LEU A 117 3.04 -16.34 0.17
CA LEU A 117 1.75 -16.52 0.84
C LEU A 117 0.61 -16.59 -0.18
N TRP A 118 0.63 -15.70 -1.17
CA TRP A 118 -0.33 -15.74 -2.29
C TRP A 118 -0.25 -17.07 -3.05
N GLU A 119 0.95 -17.52 -3.42
CA GLU A 119 1.11 -18.77 -4.15
C GLU A 119 0.65 -19.99 -3.33
N ARG A 120 0.80 -19.99 -2.00
CA ARG A 120 0.26 -21.05 -1.15
C ARG A 120 -1.25 -21.07 -1.13
N TYR A 121 -1.87 -19.90 -1.03
CA TYR A 121 -3.33 -19.79 -1.12
C TYR A 121 -3.81 -20.27 -2.50
N LYS A 122 -3.27 -19.70 -3.58
CA LYS A 122 -3.67 -20.00 -4.96
C LYS A 122 -3.53 -21.47 -5.33
N ASN A 123 -2.40 -22.10 -4.97
CA ASN A 123 -2.09 -23.47 -5.40
C ASN A 123 -2.63 -24.56 -4.45
N ARG A 124 -2.88 -24.23 -3.17
CA ARG A 124 -3.23 -25.22 -2.14
C ARG A 124 -4.49 -24.88 -1.33
N GLY A 125 -5.19 -23.79 -1.65
CA GLY A 125 -6.35 -23.33 -0.87
C GLY A 125 -5.99 -22.95 0.57
N ASN A 126 -4.74 -22.61 0.86
CA ASN A 126 -4.29 -22.33 2.23
C ASN A 126 -4.84 -20.98 2.71
N ILE A 127 -5.91 -21.02 3.51
CA ILE A 127 -6.61 -19.84 4.01
C ILE A 127 -5.78 -19.05 5.04
N ASP A 128 -4.99 -19.72 5.87
CA ASP A 128 -4.13 -19.03 6.85
C ASP A 128 -3.06 -18.18 6.15
N ALA A 129 -2.51 -18.67 5.04
CA ALA A 129 -1.58 -17.91 4.22
C ALA A 129 -2.25 -16.68 3.60
N LEU A 130 -3.49 -16.81 3.15
CA LEU A 130 -4.27 -15.67 2.66
C LEU A 130 -4.52 -14.67 3.79
N ASN A 131 -5.02 -15.11 4.94
CA ASN A 131 -5.30 -14.22 6.09
C ASN A 131 -4.05 -13.45 6.52
N LEU A 132 -2.89 -14.12 6.53
CA LEU A 132 -1.63 -13.48 6.87
C LEU A 132 -1.18 -12.46 5.81
N LEU A 133 -1.42 -12.73 4.52
CA LEU A 133 -1.16 -11.78 3.43
C LEU A 133 -2.10 -10.56 3.50
N LEU A 134 -3.37 -10.78 3.82
CA LEU A 134 -4.36 -9.71 3.94
C LEU A 134 -4.06 -8.80 5.14
N GLU A 135 -3.66 -9.37 6.29
CA GLU A 135 -3.20 -8.57 7.43
C GLU A 135 -1.91 -7.80 7.09
N TYR A 136 -1.00 -8.44 6.34
CA TYR A 136 0.25 -7.82 5.89
C TYR A 136 0.01 -6.56 5.05
N ASN A 137 -0.81 -6.66 3.99
CA ASN A 137 -1.19 -5.54 3.14
C ASN A 137 -2.02 -4.49 3.89
N LYS A 138 -2.90 -4.90 4.81
CA LYS A 138 -3.65 -3.98 5.66
C LYS A 138 -2.73 -3.11 6.53
N GLU A 139 -1.70 -3.72 7.14
CA GLU A 139 -0.69 -2.97 7.88
C GLU A 139 0.09 -2.02 6.97
N ASP A 140 0.50 -2.47 5.78
CA ASP A 140 1.20 -1.60 4.82
C ASP A 140 0.36 -0.37 4.45
N VAL A 141 -0.97 -0.49 4.32
CA VAL A 141 -1.87 0.67 4.06
C VAL A 141 -2.07 1.55 5.28
N LEU A 142 -2.47 0.98 6.42
CA LEU A 142 -2.86 1.76 7.60
C LEU A 142 -1.65 2.48 8.22
N ASN A 143 -0.47 1.87 8.14
CA ASN A 143 0.74 2.47 8.69
C ASN A 143 1.21 3.68 7.88
N LEU A 144 0.80 3.84 6.61
CA LEU A 144 1.06 5.07 5.85
C LEU A 144 0.42 6.30 6.51
N ILE A 145 -0.74 6.15 7.17
CA ILE A 145 -1.42 7.25 7.85
C ILE A 145 -0.54 7.77 9.00
N THR A 146 0.00 6.85 9.79
CA THR A 146 0.88 7.18 10.92
C THR A 146 2.21 7.73 10.41
N LEU A 147 2.78 7.09 9.38
CA LEU A 147 4.07 7.49 8.81
C LEU A 147 4.00 8.88 8.16
N GLU A 148 2.92 9.19 7.43
CA GLU A 148 2.69 10.51 6.84
C GLU A 148 2.73 11.60 7.92
N LYS A 149 2.02 11.40 9.04
CA LYS A 149 1.99 12.37 10.16
C LYS A 149 3.37 12.62 10.75
N ILE A 150 4.17 11.57 10.90
CA ILE A 150 5.53 11.65 11.44
C ILE A 150 6.43 12.43 10.48
N LEU A 151 6.43 12.10 9.19
CA LEU A 151 7.24 12.79 8.18
C LEU A 151 6.85 14.26 8.04
N ASP A 152 5.54 14.57 8.12
CA ASP A 152 5.06 15.95 8.12
C ASP A 152 5.53 16.74 9.35
N GLY A 153 5.60 16.11 10.53
CA GLY A 153 6.17 16.69 11.74
C GLY A 153 7.65 17.03 11.57
N LEU A 154 8.45 16.05 11.15
CA LEU A 154 9.90 16.22 10.92
C LEU A 154 10.19 17.33 9.90
N ARG A 155 9.38 17.44 8.83
CA ARG A 155 9.56 18.49 7.83
C ARG A 155 9.36 19.89 8.43
N ARG A 156 8.41 20.07 9.35
CA ARG A 156 8.15 21.37 10.00
C ARG A 156 9.27 21.80 10.94
N GLU A 157 10.00 20.87 11.51
CA GLU A 157 11.15 21.15 12.38
C GLU A 157 12.43 21.51 11.59
N THR A 158 12.44 21.23 10.28
CA THR A 158 13.60 21.44 9.40
C THR A 158 13.50 22.73 8.56
N VAL A 159 12.37 23.46 8.64
CA VAL A 159 12.10 24.74 7.97
C VAL A 159 12.10 25.86 9.00
#